data_AF-A0A822EP75-F1
#
_entry.id   AF-A0A822EP75-F1
#
_cell.length_a   1.000
_cell.length_b   1.000
_cell.length_c   1.000
_cell.angle_alpha   90.00
_cell.angle_beta   90.00
_cell.angle_gamma   90.00
#
_symmetry.space_group_name_H-M   'P 1'
#
loop_
_entity.id
_entity.type
_entity.pdbx_description
1 polymer ?
#
loop_
_entity_poly.entity_id
_entity_poly.type
_entity_poly.pdbx_seq_one_letter_code
_entity_poly.pdbx_strand_id
1 'polypeptide(L)' 'ELLIAPVHLYWALWAFLQALLTKPISTFDYVNYGKIRLQQYYRYKDKFFHPLNHTQKHMPKF' A
#
# COMPACT_ATOMS: atom_id res chain seq x y z
N GLU A 1 -10.75 1.29 -8.44
CA GLU A 1 -10.12 1.56 -7.13
C GLU A 1 -9.66 0.31 -6.37
N LEU A 2 -10.22 -0.88 -6.65
CA LEU A 2 -9.85 -2.12 -5.94
C LEU A 2 -8.34 -2.43 -5.96
N LEU A 3 -7.63 -2.22 -7.07
CA LEU A 3 -6.22 -2.63 -7.17
C LEU A 3 -5.20 -1.65 -6.55
N ILE A 4 -5.64 -0.56 -5.94
CA ILE A 4 -4.73 0.50 -5.45
C ILE A 4 -3.79 -0.02 -4.35
N ALA A 5 -4.32 -0.76 -3.38
CA ALA A 5 -3.52 -1.33 -2.29
C ALA A 5 -2.47 -2.34 -2.79
N PRO A 6 -2.81 -3.41 -3.54
CA PRO A 6 -1.82 -4.39 -3.99
C PRO A 6 -0.75 -3.77 -4.92
N VAL A 7 -1.10 -2.75 -5.72
CA VAL A 7 -0.11 -2.03 -6.55
C VAL A 7 0.90 -1.30 -5.68
N HIS A 8 0.47 -0.62 -4.61
CA HIS A 8 1.40 0.04 -3.69
C HIS A 8 2.31 -0.94 -2.95
N LEU A 9 1.78 -2.12 -2.59
CA LEU A 9 2.58 -3.18 -1.97
C LEU A 9 3.63 -3.74 -2.94
N TYR A 10 3.24 -4.01 -4.19
CA TYR A 10 4.16 -4.47 -5.24
C TYR A 10 5.32 -3.48 -5.45
N TRP A 11 5.01 -2.20 -5.60
CA TRP A 11 6.04 -1.17 -5.81
C TRP A 11 6.92 -0.96 -4.57
N ALA A 12 6.38 -1.12 -3.36
CA ALA A 12 7.19 -1.07 -2.14
C ALA A 12 8.21 -2.21 -2.09
N LEU A 13 7.79 -3.44 -2.40
CA LEU A 13 8.68 -4.61 -2.43
C LEU A 13 9.73 -4.48 -3.53
N TRP A 14 9.31 -4.08 -4.74
CA TRP A 14 10.24 -3.83 -5.85
C TRP A 14 11.31 -2.80 -5.48
N ALA A 15 10.92 -1.71 -4.78
CA ALA A 15 11.85 -0.68 -4.35
C ALA A 15 12.90 -1.21 -3.37
N PHE A 16 12.50 -1.97 -2.36
CA PHE A 16 13.46 -2.55 -1.41
C PHE A 16 14.40 -3.57 -2.07
N LEU A 17 13.90 -4.37 -3.02
CA LEU A 17 14.75 -5.25 -3.81
C LEU A 17 15.76 -4.46 -4.65
N GLN A 18 15.33 -3.37 -5.30
CA GLN A 18 16.24 -2.50 -6.04
C GLN A 18 17.26 -1.82 -5.12
N ALA A 19 16.90 -1.45 -3.90
CA ALA A 19 17.86 -0.91 -2.93
C ALA A 19 19.00 -1.89 -2.61
N LEU A 20 18.74 -3.19 -2.64
CA LEU A 20 19.73 -4.25 -2.41
C LEU A 20 20.55 -4.55 -3.67
N LEU A 21 19.92 -4.52 -4.85
CA LEU A 21 20.56 -4.85 -6.12
C LEU A 21 21.34 -3.69 -6.74
N THR A 22 20.94 -2.45 -6.46
CA THR A 22 21.54 -1.27 -7.07
C THR A 22 22.75 -0.80 -6.26
N LYS A 23 23.85 -0.49 -6.96
CA LYS A 23 25.04 0.11 -6.32
C LYS A 23 24.67 1.46 -5.68
N PRO A 24 25.35 1.85 -4.59
CA PRO A 24 25.07 3.08 -3.83
C PRO A 24 25.26 4.40 -4.60
N ILE A 25 25.73 4.34 -5.85
CA ILE A 25 25.89 5.50 -6.76
C ILE A 25 24.56 5.87 -7.46
N SER A 26 23.50 5.07 -7.31
CA SER A 26 22.19 5.41 -7.86
C SER A 26 21.71 6.76 -7.32
N THR A 27 21.30 7.65 -8.23
CA THR A 27 20.67 8.93 -7.90
C THR A 27 19.28 8.78 -7.31
N PHE A 28 18.72 7.56 -7.32
CA PHE A 28 17.37 7.28 -6.85
C PHE A 28 17.39 6.62 -5.46
N ASP A 29 16.73 7.25 -4.49
CA ASP A 29 16.56 6.73 -3.13
C ASP A 29 15.44 5.68 -3.09
N TYR A 30 15.81 4.44 -3.43
CA TYR A 30 14.91 3.30 -3.42
C TYR A 30 14.34 3.00 -2.02
N VAL A 31 15.09 3.27 -0.95
CA VAL A 31 14.63 3.01 0.42
C VAL A 31 13.51 3.96 0.79
N ASN A 32 13.68 5.26 0.51
CA ASN A 32 12.65 6.25 0.77
C ASN A 32 11.41 6.03 -0.12
N TYR A 33 11.62 5.70 -1.40
CA TYR A 33 10.52 5.36 -2.30
C TYR A 33 9.72 4.15 -1.80
N GLY A 34 10.39 3.08 -1.34
CA GLY A 34 9.75 1.91 -0.78
C GLY A 34 8.91 2.23 0.46
N LYS A 35 9.44 3.05 1.38
CA LYS A 35 8.72 3.52 2.58
C LYS A 35 7.44 4.29 2.21
N ILE A 36 7.52 5.22 1.26
CA ILE A 36 6.37 6.00 0.79
C ILE A 36 5.30 5.07 0.21
N ARG A 37 5.69 4.10 -0.64
CA ARG A 37 4.74 3.15 -1.23
C ARG A 37 4.09 2.24 -0.18
N LEU A 38 4.85 1.81 0.82
CA LEU A 38 4.32 1.02 1.94
C LEU A 38 3.31 1.82 2.77
N GLN A 39 3.56 3.11 3.03
CA GLN A 39 2.59 3.99 3.69
C GLN A 39 1.30 4.14 2.87
N GLN A 40 1.39 4.27 1.55
CA GLN A 40 0.21 4.30 0.69
C GLN A 40 -0.55 2.98 0.75
N TYR A 41 0.13 1.83 0.73
CA TYR A 41 -0.52 0.53 0.96
C TYR A 41 -1.32 0.53 2.27
N TYR A 42 -0.72 0.94 3.39
CA TYR A 42 -1.43 1.00 4.68
C TYR A 42 -2.64 1.95 4.68
N ARG A 43 -2.62 3.02 3.90
CA ARG A 43 -3.76 3.94 3.76
C ARG A 43 -4.91 3.36 2.93
N TYR A 44 -4.61 2.54 1.93
CA TYR A 44 -5.61 1.99 1.01
C TYR A 44 -6.00 0.54 1.33
N LYS A 45 -5.24 -0.18 2.17
CA LYS A 45 -5.55 -1.57 2.54
C LYS A 45 -6.95 -1.68 3.14
N ASP A 46 -7.33 -0.72 3.99
CA ASP A 46 -8.61 -0.80 4.68
C ASP A 46 -9.77 -0.62 3.71
N LYS A 47 -9.62 0.25 2.68
CA LYS A 47 -10.59 0.39 1.59
C LYS A 47 -10.71 -0.87 0.73
N PHE A 48 -9.64 -1.66 0.62
CA PHE A 48 -9.67 -2.93 -0.11
C PHE A 48 -10.38 -4.04 0.68
N PHE A 49 -10.21 -4.07 2.00
CA PHE A 49 -10.82 -5.08 2.88
C PHE A 49 -12.18 -4.65 3.47
N HIS A 50 -12.65 -3.41 3.25
CA HIS A 50 -13.95 -2.87 3.71
C HIS A 50 -15.13 -2.89 2.71
N PRO A 51 -15.36 -3.86 1.81
CA PRO A 51 -16.72 -4.02 1.28
C PRO A 51 -17.71 -4.60 2.32
N LEU A 52 -17.22 -5.18 3.43
CA LEU A 52 -18.06 -6.02 4.32
C LEU A 52 -18.54 -5.35 5.62
N ASN A 53 -18.02 -4.19 6.01
CA ASN A 53 -18.43 -3.53 7.28
C ASN A 53 -19.47 -2.41 7.09
N HIS A 54 -19.88 -2.10 5.87
CA HIS A 54 -20.89 -1.06 5.62
C HIS A 54 -22.34 -1.56 5.72
N THR A 55 -22.55 -2.85 6.02
CA THR A 55 -23.87 -3.51 6.13
C THR A 55 -24.28 -3.82 7.57
N GLN A 56 -23.77 -3.10 8.57
CA GLN A 56 -24.26 -3.25 9.96
C GLN A 56 -24.73 -1.94 10.61
N LYS A 57 -24.70 -0.80 9.91
CA LYS A 57 -25.09 0.49 10.49
C LYS A 57 -26.53 0.94 10.20
N HIS A 58 -27.32 0.12 9.49
CA HIS A 58 -28.74 0.36 9.23
C HIS A 58 -29.59 -0.79 9.78
N MET A 59 -29.66 -0.92 11.10
CA MET A 59 -30.83 -1.53 11.75
C MET A 59 -31.46 -0.45 12.64
N PRO A 60 -32.68 0.01 12.33
CA PRO A 60 -33.43 0.81 13.29
C PRO A 60 -33.72 -0.07 14.50
N LYS A 61 -33.36 0.44 15.69
CA LYS A 61 -33.82 -0.15 16.94
C LYS A 61 -35.34 0.07 16.99
N PHE A 62 -36.10 -1.03 16.90
CA PHE A 62 -37.48 -1.06 17.36
C PHE A 62 -37.50 -1.21 18.88
#